data_AF-A0A961IX05-F1
#
_entry.id   AF-A0A961IX05-F1
#
_cell.length_a   1.000
_cell.length_b   1.000
_cell.length_c   1.000
_cell.angle_alpha   90.00
_cell.angle_beta   90.00
_cell.angle_gamma   90.00
#
_symmetry.space_group_name_H-M   'P 1'
#
loop_
_entity.id
_entity.type
_entity.pdbx_description
1 polymer ?
#
loop_
_entity_poly.entity_id
_entity_poly.type
_entity_poly.pdbx_seq_one_letter_code
_entity_poly.pdbx_strand_id
1 'polypeptide(L)'
;ETKKEAEALSQKLDGQQFVVIRSASDGGNLYGSVTTRDAAMVATEEGFTVDKKQVLIRQPIKTLGLHEVEVHLHPEVMVVINLNVARSPEEAELQASGKTIQELAAEEEAEADFEIAELFDDIGAATDEDHDLAVAVDESGETEEQPE
;
A
#
# COMPACT_ATOMS: atom_id res chain seq x y z
N GLU A 1 26.54 -4.45 -19.23
CA GLU A 1 26.73 -3.08 -18.68
C GLU A 1 27.94 -3.03 -17.78
N THR A 2 28.51 -1.84 -17.54
CA THR A 2 29.47 -1.66 -16.45
C THR A 2 28.73 -1.58 -15.11
N LYS A 3 29.30 -2.14 -14.04
CA LYS A 3 28.72 -2.12 -12.68
C LYS A 3 28.27 -0.71 -12.25
N LYS A 4 29.07 0.29 -12.60
CA LYS A 4 28.84 1.70 -12.25
C LYS A 4 27.60 2.31 -12.91
N GLU A 5 27.28 1.90 -14.15
CA GLU A 5 26.06 2.33 -14.83
C GLU A 5 24.82 1.67 -14.22
N ALA A 6 24.93 0.39 -13.86
CA ALA A 6 23.86 -0.35 -13.20
C ALA A 6 23.54 0.22 -11.80
N GLU A 7 24.55 0.62 -11.02
CA GLU A 7 24.36 1.28 -9.71
C GLU A 7 23.71 2.66 -9.83
N ALA A 8 23.99 3.40 -10.92
CA ALA A 8 23.35 4.69 -11.17
C ALA A 8 21.89 4.54 -11.59
N LEU A 9 21.58 3.49 -12.37
CA LEU A 9 20.21 3.13 -12.73
C LEU A 9 19.43 2.60 -11.52
N SER A 10 20.06 1.77 -10.69
CA SER A 10 19.40 1.15 -9.54
C SER A 10 18.85 2.18 -8.58
N GLN A 11 19.64 3.20 -8.24
CA GLN A 11 19.22 4.28 -7.34
C GLN A 11 18.00 5.07 -7.83
N LYS A 12 17.74 5.07 -9.13
CA LYS A 12 16.58 5.76 -9.71
C LYS A 12 15.38 4.84 -9.86
N LEU A 13 15.64 3.58 -10.23
CA LEU A 13 14.60 2.57 -10.44
C LEU A 13 14.03 2.02 -9.13
N ASP A 14 14.84 1.93 -8.08
CA ASP A 14 14.43 1.33 -6.81
C ASP A 14 13.26 2.10 -6.18
N GLY A 15 12.16 1.39 -5.94
CA GLY A 15 10.92 1.97 -5.41
C GLY A 15 10.10 2.78 -6.42
N GLN A 16 10.57 2.95 -7.67
CA GLN A 16 9.82 3.69 -8.68
C GLN A 16 8.55 2.93 -9.08
N GLN A 17 7.47 3.69 -9.25
CA GLN A 17 6.18 3.17 -9.64
C GLN A 17 5.95 3.33 -11.13
N PHE A 18 5.58 2.24 -11.79
CA PHE A 18 5.29 2.19 -13.22
C PHE A 18 3.81 1.86 -13.43
N VAL A 19 3.13 2.68 -14.22
CA VAL A 19 1.71 2.48 -14.52
C VAL A 19 1.54 1.68 -15.80
N VAL A 20 0.77 0.58 -15.73
CA VAL A 20 0.45 -0.28 -16.86
C VAL A 20 -1.07 -0.31 -17.06
N ILE A 21 -1.52 0.23 -18.19
CA ILE A 21 -2.94 0.29 -18.54
C ILE A 21 -3.35 -0.93 -19.35
N ARG A 22 -4.27 -1.74 -18.80
CA ARG A 22 -4.80 -2.94 -19.47
C ARG A 22 -6.28 -3.16 -19.19
N SER A 23 -6.97 -3.74 -20.17
CA SER A 23 -8.36 -4.15 -20.02
C SER A 23 -8.51 -5.23 -18.96
N ALA A 24 -9.41 -5.00 -18.01
CA ALA A 24 -9.74 -5.92 -16.94
C ALA A 24 -11.25 -6.07 -16.76
N SER A 25 -11.64 -7.21 -16.22
CA SER A 25 -12.99 -7.53 -15.78
C SER A 25 -13.41 -6.71 -14.56
N ASP A 26 -14.69 -6.75 -14.25
CA ASP A 26 -15.27 -6.03 -13.11
C ASP A 26 -14.76 -6.55 -11.76
N GLY A 27 -14.46 -7.86 -11.68
CA GLY A 27 -13.90 -8.51 -10.49
C GLY A 27 -12.39 -8.28 -10.26
N GLY A 28 -11.76 -7.36 -11.00
CA GLY A 28 -10.34 -7.05 -10.83
C GLY A 28 -9.36 -7.99 -11.53
N ASN A 29 -9.85 -9.00 -12.26
CA ASN A 29 -9.00 -9.86 -13.09
C ASN A 29 -8.75 -9.23 -14.47
N LEU A 30 -7.51 -9.25 -14.93
CA LEU A 30 -7.11 -8.84 -16.28
C LEU A 30 -7.63 -9.84 -17.33
N TYR A 31 -8.04 -9.33 -18.49
CA TYR A 31 -8.38 -10.19 -19.64
C TYR A 31 -7.14 -10.77 -20.33
N GLY A 32 -5.96 -10.25 -20.01
CA GLY A 32 -4.66 -10.75 -20.46
C GLY A 32 -3.73 -11.04 -19.29
N SER A 33 -2.43 -11.05 -19.57
CA SER A 33 -1.40 -11.16 -18.55
C SER A 33 -0.36 -10.07 -18.75
N VAL A 34 0.02 -9.39 -17.68
CA VAL A 34 1.22 -8.55 -17.69
C VAL A 34 2.43 -9.47 -17.54
N THR A 35 3.36 -9.33 -18.48
CA THR A 35 4.59 -10.13 -18.56
C THR A 35 5.80 -9.22 -18.46
N THR A 36 6.99 -9.81 -18.34
CA THR A 36 8.26 -9.06 -18.25
C THR A 36 8.48 -8.11 -19.43
N ARG A 37 7.87 -8.42 -20.59
CA ARG A 37 7.90 -7.55 -21.76
C ARG A 37 7.14 -6.24 -21.57
N ASP A 38 5.95 -6.28 -20.95
CA ASP A 38 5.15 -5.07 -20.70
C ASP A 38 5.89 -4.18 -19.69
N ALA A 39 6.42 -4.77 -18.61
CA ALA A 39 7.19 -4.05 -17.60
C ALA A 39 8.44 -3.36 -18.19
N ALA A 40 9.21 -4.07 -19.03
CA ALA A 40 10.37 -3.50 -19.70
C ALA A 40 10.01 -2.36 -20.68
N MET A 41 8.88 -2.48 -21.36
CA MET A 41 8.39 -1.45 -22.28
C MET A 41 8.03 -0.17 -21.53
N VAL A 42 7.24 -0.27 -20.46
CA VAL A 42 6.86 0.88 -19.64
C VAL A 42 8.08 1.55 -19.00
N ALA A 43 9.04 0.76 -18.49
CA ALA A 43 10.30 1.29 -17.98
C ALA A 43 11.06 2.06 -19.08
N THR A 44 11.06 1.56 -20.31
CA THR A 44 11.70 2.24 -21.46
C THR A 44 10.98 3.52 -21.87
N GLU A 45 9.65 3.55 -21.80
CA GLU A 45 8.85 4.74 -22.07
C GLU A 45 9.13 5.86 -21.05
N GLU A 46 9.39 5.51 -19.79
CA GLU A 46 9.81 6.41 -18.72
C GLU A 46 11.29 6.83 -18.81
N GLY A 47 12.02 6.33 -19.81
CA GLY A 47 13.42 6.69 -20.07
C GLY A 47 14.47 5.76 -19.42
N PHE A 48 14.05 4.63 -18.85
CA PHE A 48 14.95 3.62 -18.31
C PHE A 48 15.23 2.52 -19.34
N THR A 49 16.49 2.31 -19.69
CA THR A 49 16.86 1.21 -20.60
C THR A 49 16.88 -0.11 -19.84
N VAL A 50 15.74 -0.81 -19.76
CA VAL A 50 15.59 -2.11 -19.11
C VAL A 50 15.19 -3.17 -20.13
N ASP A 51 15.93 -4.29 -20.16
CA ASP A 51 15.58 -5.43 -21.03
C ASP A 51 14.63 -6.40 -20.33
N LYS A 52 13.75 -7.06 -21.10
CA LYS A 52 12.83 -8.08 -20.60
C LYS A 52 13.52 -9.26 -19.89
N LYS A 53 14.81 -9.51 -20.16
CA LYS A 53 15.61 -10.55 -19.48
C LYS A 53 16.07 -10.13 -18.09
N GLN A 54 16.15 -8.83 -17.84
CA GLN A 54 16.52 -8.27 -16.54
C GLN A 54 15.33 -8.27 -15.59
N VAL A 55 14.10 -8.21 -16.10
CA VAL A 55 12.89 -8.27 -15.29
C VAL A 55 12.56 -9.72 -14.91
N LEU A 56 12.40 -9.98 -13.61
CA LEU A 56 12.04 -11.28 -13.06
C LEU A 56 10.58 -11.28 -12.57
N ILE A 57 9.70 -11.92 -13.34
CA ILE A 57 8.31 -12.17 -12.94
C ILE A 57 8.11 -13.68 -12.84
N ARG A 58 7.96 -14.18 -11.61
CA ARG A 58 7.77 -15.63 -11.34
C ARG A 58 6.42 -16.14 -11.84
N GLN A 59 5.38 -15.34 -11.68
CA GLN A 59 4.02 -15.67 -12.10
C GLN A 59 3.44 -14.51 -12.90
N PRO A 60 2.83 -14.76 -14.08
CA PRO A 60 2.21 -13.70 -14.86
C PRO A 60 1.13 -12.98 -14.04
N ILE A 61 1.17 -11.65 -14.04
CA ILE A 61 0.21 -10.83 -13.29
C ILE A 61 -1.10 -10.81 -14.05
N LYS A 62 -2.19 -11.20 -13.36
CA LYS A 62 -3.54 -11.32 -13.93
C LYS A 62 -4.59 -10.56 -13.13
N THR A 63 -4.15 -9.70 -12.22
CA THR A 63 -5.03 -8.88 -11.38
C THR A 63 -4.63 -7.42 -11.50
N LEU A 64 -5.61 -6.53 -11.34
CA LEU A 64 -5.38 -5.11 -11.11
C LEU A 64 -4.74 -4.90 -9.74
N GLY A 65 -4.10 -3.76 -9.55
CA GLY A 65 -3.44 -3.40 -8.28
C GLY A 65 -1.95 -3.15 -8.42
N LEU A 66 -1.33 -2.97 -7.26
CA LEU A 66 0.12 -2.80 -7.09
C LEU A 66 0.79 -4.16 -7.01
N HIS A 67 1.80 -4.39 -7.84
CA HIS A 67 2.57 -5.62 -7.86
C HIS A 67 4.06 -5.30 -7.80
N GLU A 68 4.75 -5.89 -6.84
CA GLU A 68 6.20 -5.77 -6.74
C GLU A 68 6.90 -6.69 -7.76
N VAL A 69 7.84 -6.12 -8.51
CA VAL A 69 8.60 -6.84 -9.54
C VAL A 69 10.09 -6.62 -9.32
N GLU A 70 10.86 -7.70 -9.33
CA GLU A 70 12.31 -7.65 -9.17
C GLU A 70 12.99 -7.45 -10.54
N VAL A 71 13.98 -6.56 -10.59
CA VAL A 71 14.77 -6.27 -11.80
C VAL A 71 16.25 -6.44 -11.51
N HIS A 72 16.90 -7.32 -12.28
CA HIS A 72 18.32 -7.64 -12.21
C HIS A 72 19.07 -6.83 -13.27
N LEU A 73 19.56 -5.65 -12.89
CA LEU A 73 20.36 -4.81 -13.79
C LEU A 73 21.75 -5.42 -14.01
N HIS A 74 22.34 -5.99 -12.96
CA HIS A 74 23.66 -6.62 -12.98
C HIS A 74 23.70 -7.80 -11.99
N PRO A 75 24.58 -8.81 -12.12
CA PRO A 75 24.69 -9.93 -11.16
C PRO A 75 24.93 -9.54 -9.69
N GLU A 76 25.29 -8.29 -9.41
CA GLU A 76 25.46 -7.77 -8.05
C GLU A 76 24.44 -6.67 -7.70
N VAL A 77 23.55 -6.30 -8.63
CA VAL A 77 22.63 -5.17 -8.49
C VAL A 77 21.22 -5.62 -8.87
N MET A 78 20.39 -5.77 -7.84
CA MET A 78 18.98 -6.12 -7.93
C MET A 78 18.17 -4.97 -7.31
N VAL A 79 17.06 -4.62 -7.94
CA VAL A 79 16.13 -3.59 -7.46
C VAL A 79 14.70 -4.09 -7.51
N VAL A 80 13.86 -3.51 -6.67
CA VAL A 80 12.42 -3.80 -6.68
C VAL A 80 11.69 -2.58 -7.23
N ILE A 81 10.83 -2.81 -8.21
CA ILE A 81 9.97 -1.78 -8.81
C ILE A 81 8.50 -2.10 -8.50
N ASN A 82 7.69 -1.05 -8.36
CA ASN A 82 6.26 -1.18 -8.14
C ASN A 82 5.52 -1.05 -9.46
N LEU A 83 4.81 -2.10 -9.87
CA LEU A 83 4.03 -2.10 -11.09
C LEU A 83 2.54 -1.91 -10.76
N ASN A 84 2.01 -0.72 -11.05
CA ASN A 84 0.61 -0.38 -10.85
C ASN A 84 -0.20 -0.72 -12.09
N VAL A 85 -1.05 -1.74 -11.99
CA VAL A 85 -1.91 -2.20 -13.08
C VAL A 85 -3.31 -1.63 -12.91
N ALA A 86 -3.73 -0.80 -13.86
CA ALA A 86 -5.04 -0.14 -13.83
C ALA A 86 -5.79 -0.27 -15.17
N ARG A 87 -7.11 -0.05 -15.13
CA ARG A 87 -7.96 0.00 -16.33
C ARG A 87 -7.88 1.35 -17.04
N SER A 88 -7.62 2.42 -16.30
CA SER A 88 -7.50 3.80 -16.78
C SER A 88 -6.35 4.54 -16.06
N PRO A 89 -5.77 5.59 -16.68
CA PRO A 89 -4.73 6.39 -16.04
C PRO A 89 -5.22 7.07 -14.76
N GLU A 90 -6.47 7.54 -14.73
CA GLU A 90 -7.07 8.15 -13.53
C GLU A 90 -7.16 7.15 -12.37
N GLU A 91 -7.53 5.89 -12.63
CA GLU A 91 -7.51 4.82 -11.62
C GLU A 91 -6.11 4.47 -11.15
N ALA A 92 -5.09 4.61 -12.01
CA ALA A 92 -3.71 4.38 -11.61
C ALA A 92 -3.25 5.44 -10.61
N GLU A 93 -3.58 6.71 -10.83
CA GLU A 93 -3.26 7.81 -9.92
C GLU A 93 -3.94 7.62 -8.55
N LEU A 94 -5.19 7.14 -8.53
CA LEU A 94 -5.90 6.82 -7.29
C LEU A 94 -5.24 5.66 -6.52
N GLN A 95 -4.73 4.65 -7.22
CA GLN A 95 -3.98 3.55 -6.60
C GLN A 95 -2.57 3.97 -6.15
N ALA A 96 -1.94 4.88 -6.90
CA ALA A 96 -0.61 5.43 -6.63
C ALA A 96 -0.59 6.40 -5.45
N SER A 97 -1.61 7.25 -5.36
CA SER A 97 -1.75 8.25 -4.30
C SER A 97 -2.04 7.66 -2.93
N GLY A 98 -2.39 6.36 -2.86
CA GLY A 98 -1.92 5.46 -1.82
C GLY A 98 -1.93 5.97 -0.39
N LYS A 99 -2.88 6.83 0.00
CA LYS A 99 -3.27 6.95 1.39
C LYS A 99 -3.94 5.64 1.72
N THR A 100 -3.15 4.65 2.12
CA THR A 100 -3.66 3.40 2.66
C THR A 100 -4.64 3.80 3.75
N ILE A 101 -5.89 3.36 3.64
CA ILE A 101 -6.91 3.56 4.69
C ILE A 101 -6.31 3.14 6.05
N GLN A 102 -5.39 2.18 6.04
CA GLN A 102 -4.65 1.67 7.20
C GLN A 102 -3.59 2.64 7.77
N GLU A 103 -2.95 3.50 6.97
CA GLU A 103 -1.93 4.43 7.49
C GLU A 103 -2.57 5.71 8.03
N LEU A 104 -3.60 6.25 7.37
CA LEU A 104 -4.41 7.32 7.98
C LEU A 104 -5.18 6.84 9.21
N ALA A 105 -5.73 5.63 9.19
CA ALA A 105 -6.42 5.10 10.36
C ALA A 105 -5.45 4.83 11.52
N ALA A 106 -4.24 4.34 11.25
CA ALA A 106 -3.25 4.13 12.30
C ALA A 106 -2.74 5.45 12.91
N GLU A 107 -2.57 6.50 12.09
CA GLU A 107 -2.14 7.82 12.58
C GLU A 107 -3.28 8.54 13.33
N GLU A 108 -4.51 8.49 12.84
CA GLU A 108 -5.70 9.09 13.48
C GLU A 108 -6.10 8.35 14.76
N GLU A 109 -6.00 7.02 14.79
CA GLU A 109 -6.28 6.22 15.99
C GLU A 109 -5.18 6.43 17.04
N ALA A 110 -3.90 6.52 16.65
CA ALA A 110 -2.83 6.82 17.59
C ALA A 110 -2.93 8.25 18.17
N GLU A 111 -3.38 9.22 17.37
CA GLU A 111 -3.59 10.60 17.81
C GLU A 111 -4.82 10.72 18.74
N ALA A 112 -5.93 10.04 18.40
CA ALA A 112 -7.13 10.00 19.23
C ALA A 112 -6.89 9.29 20.58
N ASP A 113 -6.14 8.18 20.60
CA ASP A 113 -5.82 7.47 21.85
C ASP A 113 -4.93 8.33 22.77
N PHE A 114 -4.01 9.12 22.19
CA PHE A 114 -3.16 10.05 22.93
C PHE A 114 -3.97 11.22 23.52
N GLU A 115 -4.88 11.81 22.75
CA GLU A 115 -5.74 12.91 23.20
C GLU A 115 -6.73 12.45 24.30
N ILE A 116 -7.29 11.25 24.17
CA ILE A 116 -8.15 10.66 25.21
C ILE A 116 -7.35 10.39 26.49
N ALA A 117 -6.12 9.89 26.39
CA ALA A 117 -5.26 9.65 27.55
C ALA A 117 -4.85 10.95 28.27
N GLU A 118 -4.52 12.01 27.52
CA GLU A 118 -4.18 13.32 28.09
C GLU A 118 -5.39 13.98 28.77
N LEU A 119 -6.59 13.83 28.19
CA LEU A 119 -7.85 14.27 28.80
C LEU A 119 -8.18 13.49 30.08
N PHE A 120 -7.89 12.20 30.14
CA PHE A 120 -8.13 11.37 31.33
C PHE A 120 -7.12 11.64 32.46
N ASP A 121 -5.88 12.01 32.13
CA ASP A 121 -4.86 12.46 33.10
C ASP A 121 -5.20 13.83 33.69
N ASP A 122 -5.69 14.77 32.86
CA ASP A 122 -6.14 16.10 33.30
C ASP A 122 -7.41 16.03 34.16
N ILE A 123 -8.36 15.15 33.83
CA ILE A 123 -9.57 14.88 34.64
C ILE A 123 -9.26 14.07 35.90
N GLY A 124 -8.34 13.12 35.83
CA GLY A 124 -7.89 12.31 36.97
C GLY A 124 -7.17 13.18 38.01
N ALA A 125 -6.30 14.08 37.57
CA ALA A 125 -5.65 15.07 38.44
C ALA A 125 -6.65 16.06 39.09
N ALA A 126 -7.79 16.33 38.45
CA ALA A 126 -8.83 17.19 39.00
C ALA A 126 -9.79 16.49 39.99
N THR A 127 -9.78 15.15 40.08
CA THR A 127 -10.72 14.37 40.91
C THR A 127 -10.10 13.85 42.21
N ASP A 128 -8.77 13.90 42.36
CA ASP A 128 -8.08 13.47 43.59
C ASP A 128 -8.23 14.43 44.80
N GLU A 129 -8.99 15.54 44.67
CA GLU A 129 -9.25 16.46 45.80
C GLU A 129 -10.65 16.37 46.43
N ASP A 130 -11.64 15.66 45.88
CA ASP A 130 -12.92 15.47 46.60
C ASP A 130 -13.69 14.18 46.23
N HIS A 131 -13.79 13.30 47.23
CA HIS A 131 -14.91 12.38 47.51
C HIS A 131 -14.85 10.92 47.00
N ASP A 132 -14.44 10.03 47.93
CA ASP A 132 -14.94 8.65 48.11
C ASP A 132 -16.33 8.40 47.51
N LEU A 133 -16.50 7.53 46.52
CA LEU A 133 -17.70 6.68 46.41
C LEU A 133 -17.51 5.53 45.40
N ALA A 134 -17.26 4.37 45.98
CA ALA A 134 -17.73 3.03 45.62
C ALA A 134 -17.96 2.64 44.13
N VAL A 135 -17.20 1.62 43.74
CA VAL A 135 -17.45 0.64 42.67
C VAL A 135 -18.92 0.19 42.60
N ALA A 136 -19.48 0.12 41.39
CA ALA A 136 -20.55 -0.81 41.05
C ALA A 136 -20.37 -1.33 39.62
N VAL A 137 -19.80 -2.53 39.51
CA VAL A 137 -20.03 -3.46 38.40
C VAL A 137 -21.46 -3.99 38.56
N ASP A 138 -22.28 -3.93 37.50
CA ASP A 138 -23.48 -4.76 37.38
C ASP A 138 -23.62 -5.26 35.94
N GLU A 139 -23.41 -6.56 35.75
CA GLU A 139 -23.86 -7.35 34.59
C GLU A 139 -25.38 -7.53 34.65
N SER A 140 -26.10 -7.41 33.52
CA SER A 140 -27.36 -8.14 33.22
C SER A 140 -27.81 -7.86 31.78
N GLY A 141 -28.06 -8.91 30.99
CA GLY A 141 -28.45 -8.85 29.57
C GLY A 141 -29.95 -9.00 29.25
N GLU A 142 -30.18 -9.33 27.98
CA GLU A 142 -31.42 -9.69 27.23
C GLU A 142 -32.32 -8.55 26.71
N THR A 143 -33.01 -8.59 25.56
CA THR A 143 -33.05 -9.37 24.29
C THR A 143 -34.26 -8.81 23.48
N GLU A 144 -34.18 -8.85 22.13
CA GLU A 144 -35.29 -8.76 21.12
C GLU A 144 -36.09 -7.44 20.98
N GLU A 145 -36.55 -7.00 19.81
CA GLU A 145 -37.18 -7.76 18.72
C GLU A 145 -37.20 -6.96 17.39
N GLN A 146 -37.20 -7.68 16.27
CA GLN A 146 -37.45 -7.25 14.89
C GLN A 146 -38.45 -8.27 14.28
N PRO A 147 -38.99 -8.09 13.07
CA PRO A 147 -40.13 -7.27 12.63
C PRO A 147 -41.35 -8.12 12.14
N GLU A 148 -42.45 -7.47 11.75
CA GLU A 148 -43.23 -7.80 10.52
C GLU A 148 -44.04 -6.60 10.02
#